data_AF-A0AAU2L9B2-F1
#
_entry.id   AF-A0AAU2L9B2-F1
#
_cell.length_a   1.000
_cell.length_b   1.000
_cell.length_c   1.000
_cell.angle_alpha   90.00
_cell.angle_beta   90.00
_cell.angle_gamma   90.00
#
_symmetry.space_group_name_H-M   'P 1'
#
loop_
_entity.id
_entity.type
_entity.pdbx_description
1 polymer ?
#
loop_
_entity_poly.entity_id
_entity_poly.type
_entity_poly.pdbx_seq_one_letter_code
_entity_poly.pdbx_strand_id
1 'polypeptide(L)'
;MSADDRPVPGEPAYDDPSLAPRWRAARRAVQDHLLHVIAGSAWGDGLVLRGSVPLQAWVGAAAREPGDLDWIVVEPPADGFVDGLDPYPYVDGAATVQQWPEAAHGAAAPELLTDGECHDTGGARPVLAPEGLRWMEAEEMDPPSSPAEEVVAALAAGPPLPEGIRIDPLRVKSDGTWTYREYETPGVRVVVPWEADGLPPGEVRMDFAQDERLPQAPGWTACPRGDGGPPTPVRTAGPGLSLAWKLLWLAEDQEAEGRSGAKDLYDAVLLAEHPATRLSPRLLRTVLGPHAPDFTPETVLDWLVDWSAFHAAHPWVDGGPDRLRERLAAALPPLLERSAP
;
A
#
# COMPACT_ATOMS: atom_id res chain seq x y z
N MET A 1 -3.79 8.23 -30.02
CA MET A 1 -2.54 7.85 -29.36
C MET A 1 -2.66 6.39 -28.97
N SER A 2 -1.67 5.56 -29.31
CA SER A 2 -1.60 4.19 -28.77
C SER A 2 -1.32 4.25 -27.27
N ALA A 3 -1.60 3.17 -26.52
CA ALA A 3 -1.17 3.06 -25.13
C ALA A 3 0.36 3.22 -24.98
N ASP A 4 1.12 2.87 -26.02
CA ASP A 4 2.59 2.95 -26.06
C ASP A 4 3.16 4.38 -26.08
N ASP A 5 2.35 5.38 -26.42
CA ASP A 5 2.81 6.78 -26.58
C ASP A 5 2.68 7.63 -25.30
N ARG A 6 2.28 7.02 -24.18
CA ARG A 6 1.92 7.72 -22.94
C ARG A 6 3.14 8.00 -22.03
N PRO A 7 3.40 9.23 -21.58
CA PRO A 7 4.53 9.53 -20.68
C PRO A 7 4.38 8.89 -19.30
N VAL A 8 5.52 8.57 -18.65
CA VAL A 8 5.56 7.86 -17.36
C VAL A 8 6.45 8.56 -16.32
N PRO A 9 6.21 8.36 -15.00
CA PRO A 9 7.06 8.93 -13.96
C PRO A 9 8.53 8.51 -14.10
N GLY A 10 9.44 9.48 -13.97
CA GLY A 10 10.89 9.27 -14.08
C GLY A 10 11.42 9.23 -15.52
N GLU A 11 10.57 9.50 -16.52
CA GLU A 11 10.99 9.57 -17.92
C GLU A 11 11.99 10.73 -18.14
N PRO A 12 13.21 10.46 -18.66
CA PRO A 12 14.20 11.49 -18.92
C PRO A 12 13.77 12.39 -20.08
N ALA A 13 14.30 13.61 -20.12
CA ALA A 13 14.22 14.43 -21.32
C ALA A 13 15.10 13.81 -22.42
N TYR A 14 14.55 13.67 -23.63
CA TYR A 14 15.26 13.09 -24.77
C TYR A 14 15.66 14.16 -25.77
N ASP A 15 16.91 14.10 -26.24
CA ASP A 15 17.32 14.85 -27.43
C ASP A 15 16.71 14.25 -28.71
N ASP A 16 16.47 12.93 -28.72
CA ASP A 16 15.77 12.20 -29.79
C ASP A 16 14.41 11.67 -29.29
N PRO A 17 13.28 12.24 -29.74
CA PRO A 17 11.94 11.81 -29.34
C PRO A 17 11.61 10.35 -29.66
N SER A 18 12.32 9.70 -30.59
CA SER A 18 12.09 8.29 -30.93
C SER A 18 12.53 7.31 -29.83
N LEU A 19 13.30 7.78 -28.84
CA LEU A 19 13.74 6.98 -27.69
C LEU A 19 12.65 6.81 -26.64
N ALA A 20 11.69 7.74 -26.55
CA ALA A 20 10.68 7.74 -25.50
C ALA A 20 9.81 6.46 -25.47
N PRO A 21 9.21 5.99 -26.59
CA PRO A 21 8.42 4.74 -26.58
C PRO A 21 9.26 3.52 -26.21
N ARG A 22 10.51 3.44 -26.70
CA ARG A 22 11.43 2.34 -26.40
C ARG A 22 11.82 2.31 -24.92
N TRP A 23 12.07 3.47 -24.33
CA TRP A 23 12.40 3.60 -22.92
C TRP A 23 11.21 3.25 -22.02
N ARG A 24 9.99 3.67 -22.36
CA ARG A 24 8.78 3.29 -21.63
C ARG A 24 8.52 1.79 -21.68
N ALA A 25 8.69 1.16 -22.85
CA ALA A 25 8.59 -0.28 -22.98
C ALA A 25 9.64 -1.01 -22.12
N ALA A 26 10.88 -0.53 -22.09
CA ALA A 26 11.93 -1.07 -21.21
C ALA A 26 11.58 -0.89 -19.73
N ARG A 27 11.13 0.30 -19.31
CA ARG A 27 10.67 0.55 -17.92
C ARG A 27 9.52 -0.39 -17.55
N ARG A 28 8.56 -0.58 -18.44
CA ARG A 28 7.43 -1.48 -18.21
C ARG A 28 7.87 -2.94 -18.07
N ALA A 29 8.81 -3.38 -18.92
CA ALA A 29 9.39 -4.73 -18.81
C ALA A 29 10.14 -4.94 -17.47
N VAL A 30 10.86 -3.91 -16.98
CA VAL A 30 11.49 -3.93 -15.65
C VAL A 30 10.43 -4.03 -14.56
N GLN A 31 9.36 -3.22 -14.62
CA GLN A 31 8.28 -3.26 -13.64
C GLN A 31 7.55 -4.61 -13.61
N ASP A 32 7.25 -5.18 -14.78
CA ASP A 32 6.61 -6.50 -14.90
C ASP A 32 7.52 -7.61 -14.36
N HIS A 33 8.84 -7.51 -14.60
CA HIS A 33 9.82 -8.44 -14.06
C HIS A 33 9.91 -8.36 -12.53
N LEU A 34 10.02 -7.15 -11.98
CA LEU A 34 10.04 -6.92 -10.52
C LEU A 34 8.77 -7.45 -9.86
N LEU A 35 7.60 -7.16 -10.42
CA LEU A 35 6.33 -7.71 -9.94
C LEU A 35 6.34 -9.24 -9.94
N HIS A 36 6.84 -9.86 -11.02
CA HIS A 36 6.89 -11.31 -11.15
C HIS A 36 7.82 -11.97 -10.12
N VAL A 37 9.05 -11.45 -9.95
CA VAL A 37 10.01 -12.06 -9.01
C VAL A 37 9.60 -11.85 -7.56
N ILE A 38 9.00 -10.70 -7.22
CA ILE A 38 8.51 -10.43 -5.86
C ILE A 38 7.26 -11.27 -5.56
N ALA A 39 6.27 -11.28 -6.45
CA ALA A 39 5.05 -12.07 -6.24
C ALA A 39 5.32 -13.59 -6.21
N GLY A 40 6.41 -14.05 -6.82
CA GLY A 40 6.85 -15.45 -6.80
C GLY A 40 7.85 -15.82 -5.69
N SER A 41 8.30 -14.86 -4.88
CA SER A 41 9.21 -15.12 -3.76
C SER A 41 8.45 -15.55 -2.50
N ALA A 42 9.15 -16.13 -1.53
CA ALA A 42 8.57 -16.45 -0.22
C ALA A 42 8.03 -15.19 0.50
N TRP A 43 8.69 -14.06 0.31
CA TRP A 43 8.25 -12.77 0.86
C TRP A 43 6.95 -12.28 0.22
N GLY A 44 6.68 -12.63 -1.04
CA GLY A 44 5.44 -12.28 -1.74
C GLY A 44 4.16 -12.75 -1.05
N ASP A 45 4.23 -13.83 -0.25
CA ASP A 45 3.09 -14.32 0.52
C ASP A 45 2.65 -13.33 1.61
N GLY A 46 3.59 -12.54 2.15
CA GLY A 46 3.35 -11.50 3.14
C GLY A 46 2.92 -10.15 2.56
N LEU A 47 2.80 -10.04 1.23
CA LEU A 47 2.57 -8.76 0.55
C LEU A 47 1.19 -8.67 -0.11
N VAL A 48 0.65 -7.46 -0.14
CA VAL A 48 -0.58 -7.12 -0.87
C VAL A 48 -0.33 -5.91 -1.75
N LEU A 49 -0.47 -6.09 -3.06
CA LEU A 49 -0.30 -5.03 -4.05
C LEU A 49 -1.52 -4.09 -4.07
N ARG A 50 -1.27 -2.80 -4.19
CA ARG A 50 -2.27 -1.76 -4.38
C ARG A 50 -1.87 -0.80 -5.49
N GLY A 51 -2.63 0.29 -5.64
CA GLY A 51 -2.28 1.37 -6.55
C GLY A 51 -2.60 1.06 -8.02
N SER A 52 -1.74 1.54 -8.91
CA SER A 52 -2.08 1.65 -10.34
C SER A 52 -1.93 0.36 -11.16
N VAL A 53 -1.15 -0.62 -10.69
CA VAL A 53 -1.01 -1.91 -11.39
C VAL A 53 -2.29 -2.77 -11.27
N PRO A 54 -2.87 -2.99 -10.07
CA PRO A 54 -4.16 -3.68 -9.96
C PRO A 54 -5.28 -2.96 -10.72
N LEU A 55 -5.27 -1.62 -10.74
CA LEU A 55 -6.24 -0.82 -11.49
C LEU A 55 -6.27 -1.21 -12.98
N GLN A 56 -5.10 -1.40 -13.61
CA GLN A 56 -5.02 -1.83 -15.00
C GLN A 56 -5.65 -3.21 -15.23
N ALA A 57 -5.54 -4.13 -14.27
CA ALA A 57 -6.15 -5.44 -14.37
C ALA A 57 -7.69 -5.38 -14.36
N TRP A 58 -8.27 -4.40 -13.67
CA TRP A 58 -9.74 -4.26 -13.56
C TRP A 58 -10.35 -3.43 -14.69
N VAL A 59 -9.73 -2.32 -15.08
CA VAL A 59 -10.31 -1.36 -16.04
C VAL A 59 -9.62 -1.35 -17.40
N GLY A 60 -8.58 -2.18 -17.59
CA GLY A 60 -7.92 -2.39 -18.87
C GLY A 60 -7.35 -1.10 -19.48
N ALA A 61 -7.64 -0.88 -20.77
CA ALA A 61 -7.10 0.25 -21.54
C ALA A 61 -7.54 1.64 -21.05
N ALA A 62 -8.59 1.71 -20.21
CA ALA A 62 -9.01 2.95 -19.56
C ALA A 62 -8.03 3.40 -18.48
N ALA A 63 -7.26 2.48 -17.88
CA ALA A 63 -6.22 2.86 -16.93
C ALA A 63 -5.14 3.70 -17.63
N ARG A 64 -4.60 4.66 -16.89
CA ARG A 64 -3.31 5.29 -17.21
C ARG A 64 -2.19 4.26 -17.05
N GLU A 65 -1.02 4.54 -17.62
CA GLU A 65 0.14 3.70 -17.39
C GLU A 65 0.47 3.61 -15.89
N PRO A 66 0.78 2.41 -15.37
CA PRO A 66 1.14 2.24 -13.98
C PRO A 66 2.40 3.05 -13.60
N GLY A 67 2.36 3.62 -12.41
CA GLY A 67 3.47 4.36 -11.82
C GLY A 67 4.44 3.44 -11.10
N ASP A 68 4.51 3.59 -9.79
CA ASP A 68 5.34 2.80 -8.88
C ASP A 68 4.64 1.50 -8.47
N LEU A 69 5.37 0.56 -7.85
CA LEU A 69 4.79 -0.66 -7.25
C LEU A 69 4.50 -0.42 -5.77
N ASP A 70 3.22 -0.28 -5.43
CA ASP A 70 2.77 -0.02 -4.07
C ASP A 70 2.37 -1.32 -3.37
N TRP A 71 3.10 -1.72 -2.33
CA TRP A 71 2.88 -2.91 -1.52
C TRP A 71 2.46 -2.54 -0.10
N ILE A 72 1.54 -3.32 0.45
CA ILE A 72 1.23 -3.36 1.88
C ILE A 72 1.89 -4.61 2.43
N VAL A 73 2.70 -4.44 3.48
CA VAL A 73 3.27 -5.55 4.24
C VAL A 73 2.21 -6.00 5.24
N VAL A 74 1.73 -7.23 5.11
CA VAL A 74 0.67 -7.81 5.97
C VAL A 74 1.25 -8.61 7.12
N GLU A 75 2.49 -9.08 6.99
CA GLU A 75 3.23 -9.63 8.11
C GLU A 75 3.53 -8.50 9.09
N PRO A 76 3.08 -8.59 10.36
CA PRO A 76 3.49 -7.60 11.33
C PRO A 76 5.01 -7.64 11.40
N PRO A 77 5.71 -6.49 11.29
CA PRO A 77 7.11 -6.47 11.64
C PRO A 77 7.24 -6.95 13.10
N ALA A 78 8.38 -7.54 13.47
CA ALA A 78 8.56 -8.18 14.77
C ALA A 78 8.25 -7.26 15.97
N ASP A 79 8.33 -5.93 15.76
CA ASP A 79 7.97 -4.86 16.69
C ASP A 79 6.46 -4.50 16.69
N GLY A 80 5.70 -4.88 15.67
CA GLY A 80 4.26 -4.68 15.53
C GLY A 80 3.39 -5.76 16.20
N PHE A 81 3.98 -6.72 16.92
CA PHE A 81 3.24 -7.71 17.70
C PHE A 81 2.65 -7.13 19.01
N VAL A 82 2.90 -5.86 19.30
CA VAL A 82 2.28 -5.19 20.45
C VAL A 82 0.81 -4.91 20.13
N ASP A 83 -0.10 -5.60 20.81
CA ASP A 83 -1.51 -5.21 20.81
C ASP A 83 -1.64 -3.81 21.41
N GLY A 84 -1.85 -2.79 20.57
CA GLY A 84 -2.01 -1.40 21.02
C GLY A 84 -3.22 -1.17 21.94
N LEU A 85 -4.14 -2.13 22.04
CA LEU A 85 -5.26 -2.09 23.00
C LEU A 85 -4.94 -2.79 24.33
N ASP A 86 -3.93 -3.65 24.36
CA ASP A 86 -3.50 -4.39 25.54
C ASP A 86 -1.97 -4.43 25.60
N PRO A 87 -1.33 -3.28 25.92
CA PRO A 87 0.09 -3.12 25.67
C PRO A 87 0.96 -4.11 26.44
N TYR A 88 0.55 -4.65 27.61
CA TYR A 88 1.12 -5.84 28.29
C TYR A 88 0.22 -6.24 29.48
N PRO A 89 0.03 -7.55 29.75
CA PRO A 89 0.95 -8.21 30.70
C PRO A 89 1.30 -9.66 30.28
N TYR A 90 2.27 -9.83 29.39
CA TYR A 90 2.85 -11.16 29.13
C TYR A 90 3.94 -11.45 30.17
N VAL A 91 3.96 -12.66 30.73
CA VAL A 91 5.02 -13.07 31.67
C VAL A 91 5.56 -14.46 31.29
N ASP A 92 6.87 -14.65 31.45
CA ASP A 92 7.58 -15.86 30.99
C ASP A 92 7.29 -17.12 31.80
N GLY A 93 6.76 -16.97 33.01
CA GLY A 93 6.58 -18.12 33.89
C GLY A 93 5.64 -17.88 35.05
N ALA A 94 5.02 -18.98 35.50
CA ALA A 94 4.11 -18.98 36.62
C ALA A 94 4.75 -18.50 37.94
N ALA A 95 6.08 -18.59 38.09
CA ALA A 95 6.79 -18.10 39.27
C ALA A 95 6.64 -16.58 39.48
N THR A 96 6.61 -15.81 38.38
CA THR A 96 6.38 -14.36 38.41
C THR A 96 4.94 -14.05 38.84
N VAL A 97 3.98 -14.86 38.38
CA VAL A 97 2.57 -14.78 38.77
C VAL A 97 2.35 -15.19 40.24
N GLN A 98 3.11 -16.17 40.73
CA GLN A 98 2.98 -16.72 42.09
C GLN A 98 3.39 -15.76 43.21
N GLN A 99 4.17 -14.72 42.91
CA GLN A 99 4.53 -13.69 43.89
C GLN A 99 3.39 -12.69 44.12
N TRP A 100 2.38 -12.68 43.24
CA TRP A 100 1.17 -11.86 43.31
C TRP A 100 -0.05 -12.62 42.75
N PRO A 101 -0.55 -13.63 43.47
CA PRO A 101 -1.68 -14.43 43.01
C PRO A 101 -2.94 -13.58 42.76
N GLU A 102 -3.13 -12.46 43.44
CA GLU A 102 -4.24 -11.52 43.22
C GLU A 102 -4.16 -10.86 41.84
N ALA A 103 -2.96 -10.48 41.37
CA ALA A 103 -2.75 -9.92 40.03
C ALA A 103 -3.09 -10.93 38.93
N ALA A 104 -2.81 -12.23 39.15
CA ALA A 104 -3.19 -13.31 38.24
C ALA A 104 -4.69 -13.39 37.96
N HIS A 105 -5.51 -13.00 38.94
CA HIS A 105 -6.97 -13.00 38.83
C HIS A 105 -7.54 -11.69 38.25
N GLY A 106 -6.67 -10.69 38.00
CA GLY A 106 -7.03 -9.36 37.52
C GLY A 106 -7.49 -8.41 38.65
N ALA A 107 -6.98 -8.58 39.87
CA ALA A 107 -7.22 -7.62 40.94
C ALA A 107 -6.42 -6.34 40.68
N ALA A 108 -7.08 -5.18 40.71
CA ALA A 108 -6.43 -3.88 40.50
C ALA A 108 -5.34 -3.60 41.54
N ALA A 109 -5.57 -3.95 42.81
CA ALA A 109 -4.59 -3.74 43.88
C ALA A 109 -4.45 -4.99 44.75
N PRO A 110 -3.28 -5.20 45.40
CA PRO A 110 -3.11 -6.28 46.36
C PRO A 110 -3.97 -6.06 47.60
N GLU A 111 -4.79 -7.05 47.94
CA GLU A 111 -5.69 -6.98 49.11
C GLU A 111 -4.96 -7.34 50.43
N LEU A 112 -3.83 -8.06 50.34
CA LEU A 112 -3.12 -8.62 51.49
C LEU A 112 -1.73 -8.01 51.75
N LEU A 113 -1.09 -7.40 50.74
CA LEU A 113 0.25 -6.84 50.81
C LEU A 113 0.18 -5.32 50.56
N THR A 114 0.19 -4.54 51.64
CA THR A 114 0.01 -3.07 51.61
C THR A 114 1.29 -2.30 51.95
N ASP A 115 2.40 -2.99 52.06
CA ASP A 115 3.71 -2.49 52.45
C ASP A 115 4.44 -1.77 51.30
N GLY A 116 3.78 -0.73 50.79
CA GLY A 116 4.38 0.46 50.16
C GLY A 116 5.08 0.32 48.80
N GLU A 117 5.56 -0.87 48.45
CA GLU A 117 6.27 -1.16 47.19
C GLU A 117 5.42 -1.97 46.19
N CYS A 118 4.10 -2.02 46.42
CA CYS A 118 3.18 -2.71 45.54
C CYS A 118 2.59 -1.77 44.48
N HIS A 119 2.85 -2.05 43.20
CA HIS A 119 2.25 -1.36 42.05
C HIS A 119 0.81 -1.85 41.76
N ASP A 120 -0.10 -0.94 41.38
CA ASP A 120 -1.47 -1.25 40.91
C ASP A 120 -1.40 -1.87 39.50
N THR A 121 -2.20 -2.91 39.22
CA THR A 121 -2.24 -3.62 37.92
C THR A 121 -3.28 -3.05 36.96
N GLY A 122 -4.15 -2.15 37.42
CA GLY A 122 -5.29 -1.65 36.66
C GLY A 122 -6.38 -2.70 36.38
N GLY A 123 -6.26 -3.91 36.96
CA GLY A 123 -7.17 -5.03 36.71
C GLY A 123 -6.81 -5.88 35.49
N ALA A 124 -5.64 -5.65 34.87
CA ALA A 124 -5.16 -6.45 33.75
C ALA A 124 -4.75 -7.86 34.20
N ARG A 125 -4.97 -8.87 33.34
CA ARG A 125 -4.67 -10.28 33.64
C ARG A 125 -3.44 -10.75 32.89
N PRO A 126 -2.39 -11.22 33.58
CA PRO A 126 -1.20 -11.66 32.89
C PRO A 126 -1.45 -12.95 32.08
N VAL A 127 -0.86 -13.03 30.89
CA VAL A 127 -0.94 -14.19 30.00
C VAL A 127 0.40 -14.91 29.97
N LEU A 128 0.38 -16.22 30.19
CA LEU A 128 1.56 -17.10 30.10
C LEU A 128 1.74 -17.61 28.68
N ALA A 129 2.99 -17.82 28.27
CA ALA A 129 3.30 -18.53 27.04
C ALA A 129 2.74 -19.98 27.10
N PRO A 130 2.29 -20.56 25.98
CA PRO A 130 1.88 -21.96 25.94
C PRO A 130 2.98 -22.91 26.41
N GLU A 131 2.60 -24.07 26.95
CA GLU A 131 3.55 -25.04 27.52
C GLU A 131 4.64 -25.44 26.51
N GLY A 132 5.91 -25.30 26.92
CA GLY A 132 7.08 -25.57 26.06
C GLY A 132 7.53 -24.40 25.19
N LEU A 133 6.83 -23.26 25.23
CA LEU A 133 7.19 -22.01 24.58
C LEU A 133 7.51 -20.93 25.64
N ARG A 134 8.28 -19.91 25.25
CA ARG A 134 8.55 -18.70 26.04
C ARG A 134 8.29 -17.47 25.20
N TRP A 135 8.04 -16.33 25.83
CA TRP A 135 8.09 -15.06 25.12
C TRP A 135 9.57 -14.77 24.77
N MET A 136 9.79 -14.11 23.64
CA MET A 136 11.12 -13.67 23.21
C MET A 136 11.12 -12.15 23.23
N GLU A 137 12.19 -11.58 23.75
CA GLU A 137 12.39 -10.14 23.64
C GLU A 137 12.67 -9.76 22.18
N ALA A 138 12.33 -8.54 21.79
CA ALA A 138 12.53 -8.06 20.42
C ALA A 138 14.02 -8.15 20.01
N GLU A 139 14.94 -7.99 20.95
CA GLU A 139 16.40 -8.10 20.73
C GLU A 139 16.89 -9.54 20.55
N GLU A 140 16.08 -10.55 20.91
CA GLU A 140 16.39 -11.97 20.69
C GLU A 140 15.97 -12.44 19.28
N MET A 141 15.15 -11.66 18.59
CA MET A 141 14.79 -11.92 17.20
C MET A 141 15.85 -11.35 16.27
N ASP A 142 16.28 -12.14 15.28
CA ASP A 142 17.03 -11.58 14.15
C ASP A 142 16.18 -10.46 13.53
N PRO A 143 16.75 -9.27 13.29
CA PRO A 143 15.99 -8.19 12.70
C PRO A 143 15.43 -8.64 11.35
N PRO A 144 14.16 -8.34 11.04
CA PRO A 144 13.60 -8.71 9.75
C PRO A 144 14.47 -8.11 8.63
N SER A 145 14.68 -8.89 7.56
CA SER A 145 15.40 -8.40 6.39
C SER A 145 14.72 -7.14 5.86
N SER A 146 15.53 -6.15 5.49
CA SER A 146 15.00 -4.91 4.97
C SER A 146 14.32 -5.15 3.61
N PRO A 147 13.29 -4.35 3.24
CA PRO A 147 12.65 -4.47 1.93
C PRO A 147 13.62 -4.44 0.74
N ALA A 148 14.74 -3.71 0.83
CA ALA A 148 15.75 -3.72 -0.22
C ALA A 148 16.51 -5.05 -0.31
N GLU A 149 16.84 -5.67 0.82
CA GLU A 149 17.50 -7.00 0.85
C GLU A 149 16.57 -8.07 0.28
N GLU A 150 15.28 -8.03 0.62
CA GLU A 150 14.28 -8.95 0.07
C GLU A 150 14.12 -8.80 -1.46
N VAL A 151 14.18 -7.57 -1.97
CA VAL A 151 14.14 -7.30 -3.41
C VAL A 151 15.38 -7.83 -4.11
N VAL A 152 16.56 -7.63 -3.54
CA VAL A 152 17.83 -8.19 -4.06
C VAL A 152 17.79 -9.71 -4.04
N ALA A 153 17.31 -10.32 -2.96
CA ALA A 153 17.16 -11.76 -2.84
C ALA A 153 16.18 -12.33 -3.88
N ALA A 154 15.03 -11.68 -4.09
CA ALA A 154 14.05 -12.06 -5.10
C ALA A 154 14.61 -11.95 -6.52
N LEU A 155 15.36 -10.88 -6.83
CA LEU A 155 16.05 -10.71 -8.11
C LEU A 155 17.12 -11.79 -8.35
N ALA A 156 17.84 -12.20 -7.30
CA ALA A 156 18.89 -13.22 -7.40
C ALA A 156 18.34 -14.65 -7.57
N ALA A 157 17.19 -14.94 -6.93
CA ALA A 157 16.54 -16.25 -7.00
C ALA A 157 15.60 -16.41 -8.22
N GLY A 158 15.11 -15.29 -8.75
CA GLY A 158 14.16 -15.25 -9.85
C GLY A 158 14.73 -15.66 -11.21
N PRO A 159 13.87 -15.75 -12.24
CA PRO A 159 14.32 -15.91 -13.63
C PRO A 159 15.22 -14.75 -14.06
N PRO A 160 16.03 -14.92 -15.13
CA PRO A 160 16.84 -13.84 -15.67
C PRO A 160 15.96 -12.68 -16.18
N LEU A 161 16.54 -11.48 -16.15
CA LEU A 161 15.95 -10.28 -16.76
C LEU A 161 15.73 -10.46 -18.28
N PRO A 162 14.77 -9.71 -18.87
CA PRO A 162 14.63 -9.65 -20.32
C PRO A 162 15.94 -9.25 -21.01
N GLU A 163 16.13 -9.73 -22.25
CA GLU A 163 17.34 -9.45 -23.03
C GLU A 163 17.55 -7.94 -23.22
N GLY A 164 18.79 -7.48 -23.03
CA GLY A 164 19.18 -6.08 -23.17
C GLY A 164 18.83 -5.19 -21.97
N ILE A 165 18.25 -5.73 -20.89
CA ILE A 165 17.97 -5.01 -19.63
C ILE A 165 18.92 -5.50 -18.53
N ARG A 166 19.45 -4.56 -17.74
CA ARG A 166 20.39 -4.83 -16.65
C ARG A 166 19.95 -4.10 -15.38
N ILE A 167 19.95 -4.83 -14.26
CA ILE A 167 19.80 -4.28 -12.90
C ILE A 167 21.04 -4.71 -12.14
N ASP A 168 21.70 -3.76 -11.47
CA ASP A 168 22.81 -4.04 -10.57
C ASP A 168 22.27 -4.14 -9.13
N PRO A 169 22.25 -5.34 -8.52
CA PRO A 169 21.70 -5.52 -7.17
C PRO A 169 22.42 -4.65 -6.12
N LEU A 170 23.69 -4.30 -6.33
CA LEU A 170 24.45 -3.44 -5.42
C LEU A 170 24.01 -1.97 -5.46
N ARG A 171 23.23 -1.58 -6.47
CA ARG A 171 22.70 -0.23 -6.62
C ARG A 171 21.24 -0.11 -6.16
N VAL A 172 20.60 -1.22 -5.79
CA VAL A 172 19.29 -1.21 -5.14
C VAL A 172 19.45 -0.58 -3.77
N LYS A 173 18.65 0.44 -3.48
CA LYS A 173 18.75 1.20 -2.24
C LYS A 173 17.38 1.44 -1.63
N SER A 174 17.34 1.48 -0.30
CA SER A 174 16.23 2.07 0.44
C SER A 174 16.45 3.58 0.52
N ASP A 175 15.50 4.39 0.04
CA ASP A 175 15.55 5.85 0.08
C ASP A 175 15.07 6.44 1.43
N GLY A 176 14.95 5.59 2.45
CA GLY A 176 14.52 5.94 3.81
C GLY A 176 13.06 5.58 4.13
N THR A 177 12.67 5.87 5.38
CA THR A 177 11.30 5.77 5.86
C THR A 177 10.51 6.99 5.38
N TRP A 178 9.39 6.78 4.71
CA TRP A 178 8.49 7.84 4.27
C TRP A 178 7.11 7.63 4.91
N THR A 179 6.35 8.71 5.06
CA THR A 179 4.99 8.70 5.61
C THR A 179 4.05 9.41 4.62
N TYR A 180 2.87 8.84 4.36
CA TYR A 180 1.76 9.66 3.86
C TYR A 180 1.40 10.62 5.01
N ARG A 181 1.30 11.93 4.78
CA ARG A 181 1.03 12.84 5.89
C ARG A 181 -0.36 12.57 6.49
N GLU A 182 -0.46 12.78 7.80
CA GLU A 182 -1.54 12.47 8.75
C GLU A 182 -1.97 11.00 8.92
N TYR A 183 -1.59 10.09 8.02
CA TYR A 183 -1.53 8.65 8.29
C TYR A 183 -0.11 8.24 8.65
N GLU A 184 0.16 8.05 9.94
CA GLU A 184 1.38 7.37 10.41
C GLU A 184 1.39 5.91 9.91
N THR A 185 1.69 5.74 8.64
CA THR A 185 2.07 4.45 8.06
C THR A 185 3.51 4.60 7.63
N PRO A 186 4.48 4.35 8.54
CA PRO A 186 5.87 4.21 8.14
C PRO A 186 5.96 3.20 6.98
N GLY A 187 6.61 3.64 5.92
CA GLY A 187 6.87 2.80 4.76
C GLY A 187 8.31 2.92 4.31
N VAL A 188 8.82 1.88 3.68
CA VAL A 188 10.16 1.88 3.09
C VAL A 188 10.01 2.04 1.58
N ARG A 189 10.71 3.03 1.00
CA ARG A 189 10.81 3.17 -0.45
C ARG A 189 12.07 2.50 -0.94
N VAL A 190 11.93 1.52 -1.82
CA VAL A 190 13.03 0.87 -2.52
C VAL A 190 13.13 1.45 -3.93
N VAL A 191 14.31 1.90 -4.30
CA VAL A 191 14.63 2.39 -5.65
C VAL A 191 15.50 1.36 -6.33
N VAL A 192 15.06 0.90 -7.51
CA VAL A 192 15.76 -0.07 -8.35
C VAL A 192 16.22 0.62 -9.63
N PRO A 193 17.51 1.00 -9.73
CA PRO A 193 18.09 1.51 -10.96
C PRO A 193 18.19 0.41 -12.00
N TRP A 194 17.89 0.75 -13.26
CA TRP A 194 18.00 -0.16 -14.39
C TRP A 194 18.64 0.53 -15.59
N GLU A 195 19.26 -0.28 -16.44
CA GLU A 195 19.87 0.14 -17.70
C GLU A 195 19.34 -0.73 -18.84
N ALA A 196 19.21 -0.14 -20.03
CA ALA A 196 18.86 -0.88 -21.23
C ALA A 196 19.72 -0.45 -22.41
N ASP A 197 20.01 -1.38 -23.32
CA ASP A 197 20.95 -1.14 -24.41
C ASP A 197 20.48 -0.02 -25.35
N GLY A 198 21.33 1.00 -25.50
CA GLY A 198 21.06 2.16 -26.35
C GLY A 198 19.99 3.12 -25.80
N LEU A 199 19.63 3.02 -24.51
CA LEU A 199 18.68 3.90 -23.84
C LEU A 199 19.32 4.57 -22.61
N PRO A 200 18.88 5.78 -22.23
CA PRO A 200 19.27 6.36 -20.95
C PRO A 200 18.87 5.45 -19.77
N PRO A 201 19.63 5.42 -18.66
CA PRO A 201 19.27 4.68 -17.47
C PRO A 201 17.94 5.19 -16.88
N GLY A 202 17.28 4.34 -16.11
CA GLY A 202 16.03 4.68 -15.43
C GLY A 202 15.98 4.12 -14.02
N GLU A 203 14.89 4.46 -13.32
CA GLU A 203 14.59 3.95 -11.99
C GLU A 203 13.16 3.44 -11.95
N VAL A 204 12.93 2.32 -11.26
CA VAL A 204 11.62 1.88 -10.81
C VAL A 204 11.58 2.01 -9.29
N ARG A 205 10.50 2.57 -8.75
CA ARG A 205 10.29 2.70 -7.32
C ARG A 205 9.25 1.70 -6.86
N MET A 206 9.45 1.24 -5.63
CA MET A 206 8.50 0.38 -4.93
C MET A 206 8.35 0.89 -3.51
N ASP A 207 7.11 0.96 -3.08
CA ASP A 207 6.73 1.52 -1.80
C ASP A 207 6.14 0.41 -0.94
N PHE A 208 6.72 0.17 0.23
CA PHE A 208 6.29 -0.87 1.17
C PHE A 208 5.71 -0.22 2.41
N ALA A 209 4.39 -0.12 2.49
CA ALA A 209 3.67 0.39 3.64
C ALA A 209 3.56 -0.68 4.74
N GLN A 210 4.04 -0.41 5.96
CA GLN A 210 4.15 -1.42 7.03
C GLN A 210 2.94 -1.42 7.99
N ASP A 211 2.38 -0.26 8.32
CA ASP A 211 1.26 -0.15 9.29
C ASP A 211 -0.12 0.08 8.64
N GLU A 212 -0.24 -0.15 7.33
CA GLU A 212 -1.50 0.03 6.62
C GLU A 212 -2.48 -1.08 7.01
N ARG A 213 -3.56 -0.72 7.72
CA ARG A 213 -4.61 -1.67 8.06
C ARG A 213 -5.36 -2.11 6.81
N LEU A 214 -5.58 -3.42 6.70
CA LEU A 214 -6.33 -4.01 5.60
C LEU A 214 -7.74 -4.44 6.07
N PRO A 215 -8.76 -3.53 6.02
CA PRO A 215 -10.09 -3.81 6.57
C PRO A 215 -10.90 -4.86 5.78
N GLN A 216 -10.38 -5.29 4.62
CA GLN A 216 -10.93 -6.39 3.82
C GLN A 216 -9.80 -7.35 3.48
N ALA A 217 -10.09 -8.66 3.48
CA ALA A 217 -9.12 -9.65 3.06
C ALA A 217 -8.69 -9.40 1.60
N PRO A 218 -7.39 -9.59 1.26
CA PRO A 218 -6.92 -9.39 -0.09
C PRO A 218 -7.43 -10.52 -1.01
N GLY A 219 -7.64 -10.19 -2.28
CA GLY A 219 -8.02 -11.13 -3.32
C GLY A 219 -6.86 -11.42 -4.27
N TRP A 220 -6.95 -12.50 -5.04
CA TRP A 220 -6.00 -12.75 -6.12
C TRP A 220 -6.42 -12.00 -7.39
N THR A 221 -5.51 -11.23 -7.97
CA THR A 221 -5.70 -10.55 -9.25
C THR A 221 -4.62 -11.00 -10.23
N ALA A 222 -5.03 -11.31 -11.46
CA ALA A 222 -4.11 -11.59 -12.56
C ALA A 222 -3.68 -10.26 -13.21
N CYS A 223 -2.53 -9.71 -12.80
CA CYS A 223 -2.03 -8.43 -13.28
C CYS A 223 -1.43 -8.57 -14.70
N PRO A 224 -1.91 -7.78 -15.69
CA PRO A 224 -1.46 -7.90 -17.06
C PRO A 224 -0.01 -7.41 -17.23
N ARG A 225 0.74 -8.10 -18.08
CA ARG A 225 2.09 -7.70 -18.48
C ARG A 225 2.04 -6.84 -19.74
N GLY A 226 2.94 -5.87 -19.84
CA GLY A 226 3.07 -5.00 -21.01
C GLY A 226 3.56 -5.73 -22.26
N ASP A 227 4.26 -6.86 -22.10
CA ASP A 227 4.71 -7.72 -23.20
C ASP A 227 3.61 -8.63 -23.78
N GLY A 228 2.39 -8.59 -23.22
CA GLY A 228 1.28 -9.46 -23.62
C GLY A 228 1.45 -10.93 -23.20
N GLY A 229 2.48 -11.24 -22.40
CA GLY A 229 2.69 -12.56 -21.81
C GLY A 229 1.62 -12.94 -20.78
N PRO A 230 1.71 -14.15 -20.20
CA PRO A 230 0.77 -14.58 -19.17
C PRO A 230 0.78 -13.61 -17.98
N PRO A 231 -0.39 -13.22 -17.45
CA PRO A 231 -0.46 -12.25 -16.36
C PRO A 231 0.21 -12.79 -15.08
N THR A 232 0.74 -11.89 -14.26
CA THR A 232 1.32 -12.24 -12.96
C THR A 232 0.21 -12.31 -11.91
N PRO A 233 -0.07 -13.48 -11.31
CA PRO A 233 -1.02 -13.57 -10.20
C PRO A 233 -0.39 -12.94 -8.96
N VAL A 234 -1.12 -12.03 -8.31
CA VAL A 234 -0.65 -11.33 -7.11
C VAL A 234 -1.83 -11.07 -6.17
N ARG A 235 -1.58 -11.10 -4.85
CA ARG A 235 -2.58 -10.68 -3.85
C ARG A 235 -2.75 -9.17 -3.96
N THR A 236 -3.98 -8.69 -4.08
CA THR A 236 -4.29 -7.26 -4.18
C THR A 236 -5.37 -6.85 -3.20
N ALA A 237 -5.35 -5.57 -2.82
CA ALA A 237 -6.54 -4.93 -2.28
C ALA A 237 -7.67 -4.98 -3.33
N GLY A 238 -8.93 -5.08 -2.89
CA GLY A 238 -10.07 -5.09 -3.80
C GLY A 238 -10.42 -3.69 -4.34
N PRO A 239 -11.17 -3.59 -5.45
CA PRO A 239 -11.53 -2.29 -6.06
C PRO A 239 -12.25 -1.34 -5.09
N GLY A 240 -13.09 -1.87 -4.19
CA GLY A 240 -13.79 -1.08 -3.18
C GLY A 240 -12.88 -0.43 -2.16
N LEU A 241 -11.91 -1.18 -1.63
CA LEU A 241 -10.91 -0.66 -0.70
C LEU A 241 -9.97 0.33 -1.41
N SER A 242 -9.56 0.03 -2.65
CA SER A 242 -8.79 0.99 -3.46
C SER A 242 -9.54 2.29 -3.70
N LEU A 243 -10.85 2.25 -3.96
CA LEU A 243 -11.67 3.46 -4.09
C LEU A 243 -11.71 4.26 -2.78
N ALA A 244 -11.90 3.57 -1.65
CA ALA A 244 -11.95 4.23 -0.34
C ALA A 244 -10.62 4.97 -0.04
N TRP A 245 -9.46 4.37 -0.33
CA TRP A 245 -8.17 5.04 -0.18
C TRP A 245 -7.99 6.22 -1.14
N LYS A 246 -8.49 6.13 -2.38
CA LYS A 246 -8.44 7.28 -3.30
C LYS A 246 -9.26 8.45 -2.77
N LEU A 247 -10.47 8.19 -2.25
CA LEU A 247 -11.27 9.23 -1.62
C LEU A 247 -10.59 9.84 -0.39
N LEU A 248 -9.90 9.00 0.39
CA LEU A 248 -9.13 9.47 1.53
C LEU A 248 -7.99 10.39 1.10
N TRP A 249 -7.14 9.99 0.15
CA TRP A 249 -6.04 10.82 -0.31
C TRP A 249 -6.51 12.12 -0.94
N LEU A 250 -7.64 12.08 -1.66
CA LEU A 250 -8.23 13.30 -2.19
C LEU A 250 -8.65 14.25 -1.06
N ALA A 251 -9.25 13.75 0.03
CA ALA A 251 -9.64 14.57 1.18
C ALA A 251 -8.43 15.12 1.95
N GLU A 252 -7.43 14.27 2.22
CA GLU A 252 -6.17 14.64 2.86
C GLU A 252 -5.42 15.72 2.07
N ASP A 253 -5.32 15.56 0.74
CA ASP A 253 -4.70 16.57 -0.13
C ASP A 253 -5.44 17.92 -0.06
N GLN A 254 -6.77 17.92 0.12
CA GLN A 254 -7.54 19.15 0.29
C GLN A 254 -7.25 19.82 1.63
N GLU A 255 -7.16 19.05 2.71
CA GLU A 255 -6.84 19.60 4.04
C GLU A 255 -5.40 20.13 4.08
N ALA A 256 -4.44 19.37 3.55
CA ALA A 256 -3.02 19.69 3.61
C ALA A 256 -2.61 20.78 2.59
N GLU A 257 -3.11 20.71 1.36
CA GLU A 257 -2.62 21.54 0.24
C GLU A 257 -3.71 22.43 -0.39
N GLY A 258 -4.98 22.24 -0.02
CA GLY A 258 -6.11 22.93 -0.63
C GLY A 258 -6.42 22.50 -2.06
N ARG A 259 -5.82 21.40 -2.54
CA ARG A 259 -6.00 20.86 -3.90
C ARG A 259 -5.62 19.39 -3.94
N SER A 260 -6.34 18.59 -4.71
CA SER A 260 -6.06 17.17 -4.88
C SER A 260 -5.35 16.83 -6.18
N GLY A 261 -4.61 15.72 -6.17
CA GLY A 261 -4.01 15.14 -7.37
C GLY A 261 -5.05 14.66 -8.40
N ALA A 262 -4.95 15.15 -9.65
CA ALA A 262 -5.82 14.70 -10.74
C ALA A 262 -5.70 13.19 -11.04
N LYS A 263 -4.54 12.58 -10.79
CA LYS A 263 -4.33 11.13 -10.97
C LYS A 263 -5.24 10.33 -10.03
N ASP A 264 -5.42 10.78 -8.80
CA ASP A 264 -6.19 10.06 -7.79
C ASP A 264 -7.68 10.25 -8.03
N LEU A 265 -8.10 11.43 -8.50
CA LEU A 265 -9.47 11.68 -8.95
C LEU A 265 -9.82 10.81 -10.15
N TYR A 266 -8.93 10.72 -11.14
CA TYR A 266 -9.15 9.88 -12.32
C TYR A 266 -9.26 8.40 -11.94
N ASP A 267 -8.33 7.89 -11.12
CA ASP A 267 -8.35 6.51 -10.64
C ASP A 267 -9.64 6.23 -9.84
N ALA A 268 -10.09 7.18 -8.99
CA ALA A 268 -11.33 7.07 -8.22
C ALA A 268 -12.57 6.98 -9.11
N VAL A 269 -12.66 7.79 -10.18
CA VAL A 269 -13.75 7.72 -11.15
C VAL A 269 -13.81 6.34 -11.80
N LEU A 270 -12.67 5.83 -12.28
CA LEU A 270 -12.61 4.52 -12.91
C LEU A 270 -13.03 3.39 -11.95
N LEU A 271 -12.60 3.46 -10.69
CA LEU A 271 -12.98 2.49 -9.67
C LEU A 271 -14.47 2.59 -9.33
N ALA A 272 -15.03 3.80 -9.20
CA ALA A 272 -16.43 4.01 -8.86
C ALA A 272 -17.38 3.54 -9.97
N GLU A 273 -17.01 3.75 -11.24
CA GLU A 273 -17.80 3.31 -12.39
C GLU A 273 -17.65 1.80 -12.69
N HIS A 274 -16.64 1.15 -12.11
CA HIS A 274 -16.39 -0.27 -12.39
C HIS A 274 -17.49 -1.18 -11.80
N PRO A 275 -18.13 -2.06 -12.60
CA PRO A 275 -19.29 -2.84 -12.16
C PRO A 275 -19.05 -3.79 -10.98
N ALA A 276 -17.82 -4.25 -10.80
CA ALA A 276 -17.46 -5.15 -9.69
C ALA A 276 -17.14 -4.39 -8.39
N THR A 277 -17.03 -3.06 -8.42
CA THR A 277 -16.73 -2.28 -7.22
C THR A 277 -17.87 -2.37 -6.22
N ARG A 278 -17.51 -2.61 -4.96
CA ARG A 278 -18.42 -2.65 -3.82
C ARG A 278 -17.82 -1.78 -2.73
N LEU A 279 -18.49 -0.69 -2.41
CA LEU A 279 -18.06 0.25 -1.39
C LEU A 279 -19.15 0.33 -0.32
N SER A 280 -18.96 -0.38 0.79
CA SER A 280 -19.91 -0.31 1.90
C SER A 280 -19.74 0.97 2.71
N PRO A 281 -20.82 1.57 3.25
CA PRO A 281 -20.71 2.70 4.17
C PRO A 281 -19.84 2.38 5.40
N ARG A 282 -19.77 1.11 5.82
CA ARG A 282 -18.85 0.68 6.89
C ARG A 282 -17.40 0.79 6.43
N LEU A 283 -17.06 0.20 5.28
CA LEU A 283 -15.70 0.26 4.74
C LEU A 283 -15.25 1.70 4.53
N LEU A 284 -16.08 2.52 3.92
CA LEU A 284 -15.76 3.92 3.65
C LEU A 284 -15.47 4.68 4.96
N ARG A 285 -16.34 4.54 5.98
CA ARG A 285 -16.09 5.16 7.30
C ARG A 285 -14.84 4.63 7.99
N THR A 286 -14.55 3.33 7.86
CA THR A 286 -13.34 2.73 8.43
C THR A 286 -12.07 3.30 7.81
N VAL A 287 -12.07 3.54 6.49
CA VAL A 287 -10.90 4.07 5.78
C VAL A 287 -10.79 5.58 5.93
N LEU A 288 -11.88 6.33 5.79
CA LEU A 288 -11.87 7.79 5.92
C LEU A 288 -11.56 8.27 7.35
N GLY A 289 -11.87 7.45 8.36
CA GLY A 289 -11.56 7.77 9.75
C GLY A 289 -12.10 9.16 10.16
N PRO A 290 -11.24 10.11 10.56
CA PRO A 290 -11.64 11.47 10.93
C PRO A 290 -12.41 12.24 9.85
N HIS A 291 -12.17 11.97 8.56
CA HIS A 291 -12.84 12.62 7.43
C HIS A 291 -14.25 12.11 7.16
N ALA A 292 -14.62 10.97 7.76
CA ALA A 292 -15.88 10.31 7.48
C ALA A 292 -17.15 11.12 7.82
N PRO A 293 -17.21 11.93 8.89
CA PRO A 293 -18.41 12.71 9.23
C PRO A 293 -18.77 13.80 8.23
N ASP A 294 -17.77 14.42 7.61
CA ASP A 294 -17.94 15.57 6.70
C ASP A 294 -17.99 15.15 5.21
N PHE A 295 -17.65 13.89 4.92
CA PHE A 295 -17.65 13.38 3.55
C PHE A 295 -19.07 13.11 3.04
N THR A 296 -19.38 13.70 1.88
CA THR A 296 -20.58 13.38 1.10
C THR A 296 -20.20 13.26 -0.38
N PRO A 297 -20.96 12.53 -1.23
CA PRO A 297 -20.71 12.55 -2.67
C PRO A 297 -20.65 13.97 -3.27
N GLU A 298 -21.41 14.91 -2.71
CA GLU A 298 -21.45 16.30 -3.13
C GLU A 298 -20.17 17.07 -2.80
N THR A 299 -19.46 16.75 -1.70
CA THR A 299 -18.20 17.45 -1.35
C THR A 299 -17.12 17.28 -2.42
N VAL A 300 -17.20 16.22 -3.22
CA VAL A 300 -16.30 15.97 -4.36
C VAL A 300 -16.37 17.10 -5.40
N LEU A 301 -17.52 17.76 -5.54
CA LEU A 301 -17.72 18.83 -6.53
C LEU A 301 -16.95 20.11 -6.16
N ASP A 302 -16.64 20.30 -4.87
CA ASP A 302 -15.97 21.49 -4.37
C ASP A 302 -14.44 21.36 -4.37
N TRP A 303 -13.90 20.15 -4.56
CA TRP A 303 -12.46 19.90 -4.54
C TRP A 303 -11.73 20.58 -5.68
N LEU A 304 -10.70 21.38 -5.36
CA LEU A 304 -9.78 21.94 -6.36
C LEU A 304 -8.82 20.84 -6.83
N VAL A 305 -8.52 20.80 -8.13
CA VAL A 305 -7.74 19.70 -8.73
C VAL A 305 -6.56 20.27 -9.52
N ASP A 306 -5.35 19.76 -9.27
CA ASP A 306 -4.19 20.09 -10.10
C ASP A 306 -4.23 19.32 -11.43
N TRP A 307 -4.82 19.96 -12.44
CA TRP A 307 -5.11 19.35 -13.74
C TRP A 307 -3.93 19.40 -14.72
N SER A 308 -3.10 20.44 -14.66
CA SER A 308 -2.23 20.84 -15.77
C SER A 308 -1.20 19.76 -16.15
N ALA A 309 -0.45 19.27 -15.17
CA ALA A 309 0.56 18.24 -15.36
C ALA A 309 -0.07 16.89 -15.75
N PHE A 310 -1.21 16.54 -15.15
CA PHE A 310 -1.92 15.31 -15.47
C PHE A 310 -2.42 15.33 -16.91
N HIS A 311 -3.05 16.40 -17.37
CA HIS A 311 -3.55 16.50 -18.74
C HIS A 311 -2.42 16.50 -19.78
N ALA A 312 -1.29 17.14 -19.48
CA ALA A 312 -0.11 17.07 -20.34
C ALA A 312 0.39 15.63 -20.50
N ALA A 313 0.34 14.83 -19.44
CA ALA A 313 0.70 13.41 -19.46
C ALA A 313 -0.40 12.50 -20.04
N HIS A 314 -1.67 12.91 -19.93
CA HIS A 314 -2.84 12.10 -20.26
C HIS A 314 -3.84 12.86 -21.15
N PRO A 315 -3.44 13.30 -22.36
CA PRO A 315 -4.28 14.16 -23.22
C PRO A 315 -5.53 13.47 -23.77
N TRP A 316 -5.64 12.14 -23.63
CA TRP A 316 -6.85 11.39 -24.00
C TRP A 316 -7.93 11.39 -22.91
N VAL A 317 -7.65 11.94 -21.73
CA VAL A 317 -8.64 12.07 -20.66
C VAL A 317 -9.44 13.35 -20.93
N ASP A 318 -10.55 13.17 -21.65
CA ASP A 318 -11.40 14.26 -22.10
C ASP A 318 -12.32 14.83 -21.00
N GLY A 319 -12.52 16.15 -21.02
CA GLY A 319 -13.57 16.84 -20.26
C GLY A 319 -13.14 17.57 -18.98
N GLY A 320 -11.85 17.60 -18.66
CA GLY A 320 -11.33 18.42 -17.56
C GLY A 320 -11.67 17.91 -16.16
N PRO A 321 -11.18 18.61 -15.12
CA PRO A 321 -11.37 18.20 -13.73
C PRO A 321 -12.85 18.26 -13.31
N ASP A 322 -13.63 19.21 -13.82
CA ASP A 322 -15.05 19.39 -13.50
C ASP A 322 -15.87 18.16 -13.86
N ARG A 323 -15.69 17.65 -15.08
CA ARG A 323 -16.39 16.44 -15.54
C ARG A 323 -15.99 15.20 -14.73
N LEU A 324 -14.74 15.10 -14.30
CA LEU A 324 -14.31 13.98 -13.45
C LEU A 324 -14.97 14.05 -12.07
N ARG A 325 -15.05 15.25 -11.46
CA ARG A 325 -15.75 15.46 -10.19
C ARG A 325 -17.24 15.12 -10.30
N GLU A 326 -17.90 15.59 -11.37
CA GLU A 326 -19.31 15.25 -11.65
C GLU A 326 -19.55 13.75 -11.80
N ARG A 327 -18.67 13.06 -12.54
CA ARG A 327 -18.76 11.59 -12.72
C ARG A 327 -18.58 10.86 -11.39
N LEU A 328 -17.58 11.24 -10.59
CA LEU A 328 -17.35 10.61 -9.29
C LEU A 328 -18.54 10.86 -8.34
N ALA A 329 -19.00 12.11 -8.23
CA ALA A 329 -20.15 12.48 -7.40
C ALA A 329 -21.42 11.71 -7.82
N ALA A 330 -21.64 11.48 -9.12
CA ALA A 330 -22.78 10.71 -9.61
C ALA A 330 -22.64 9.19 -9.39
N ALA A 331 -21.42 8.65 -9.40
CA ALA A 331 -21.16 7.22 -9.26
C ALA A 331 -21.17 6.73 -7.79
N LEU A 332 -20.89 7.60 -6.82
CA LEU A 332 -20.81 7.24 -5.41
C LEU A 332 -22.15 6.84 -4.76
N PRO A 333 -23.27 7.59 -4.92
CA PRO A 333 -24.55 7.25 -4.28
C PRO A 333 -25.02 5.81 -4.54
N PRO A 334 -25.07 5.29 -5.77
CA PRO A 334 -25.55 3.92 -6.00
C PRO A 334 -24.63 2.86 -5.40
N LEU A 335 -23.34 3.12 -5.20
CA LEU A 335 -22.43 2.17 -4.53
C LEU A 335 -22.72 2.08 -3.03
N LEU A 336 -23.00 3.22 -2.40
CA LEU A 336 -23.29 3.33 -0.97
C LEU A 336 -24.67 2.75 -0.65
N GLU A 337 -25.66 2.94 -1.54
CA GLU A 337 -27.01 2.37 -1.41
C GLU A 337 -27.04 0.85 -1.60
N ARG A 338 -26.35 0.32 -2.62
CA ARG A 338 -26.28 -1.13 -2.91
C ARG A 338 -25.58 -1.95 -1.83
N SER A 339 -24.91 -1.26 -0.91
CA SER A 339 -24.13 -1.86 0.17
C SER A 339 -24.75 -1.61 1.55
N ALA A 340 -25.94 -1.00 1.60
CA ALA A 340 -26.78 -0.97 2.80
C ALA A 340 -27.36 -2.38 3.05
N PRO A 341 -27.44 -2.83 4.31
CA PRO A 341 -27.92 -4.16 4.66
C PRO A 341 -29.36 -4.44 4.23
#